data_AF-A0A327VNH6-F1
#
_entry.id   AF-A0A327VNH6-F1
#
_cell.length_a   1.000
_cell.length_b   1.000
_cell.length_c   1.000
_cell.angle_alpha   90.00
_cell.angle_beta   90.00
_cell.angle_gamma   90.00
#
_symmetry.space_group_name_H-M   'P 1'
#
loop_
_entity.id
_entity.type
_entity.pdbx_description
1 polymer ?
#
loop_
_entity_poly.entity_id
_entity_poly.type
_entity_poly.pdbx_seq_one_letter_code
_entity_poly.pdbx_strand_id
1 'polypeptide(L)'
;MNYWKHALLSKHKFTGAAQDYLQIHKFLDSSKLFCFNIRHRILLHNTYGIDLCTQRFGELLTNSDNKNVLVRDIAAEHCKEDLMGFVPTLNHWFKDVDNQVLEHFRPINPSDARLKEFVLQPFLMSGLKTSLIITHSNFGVHLAKEMLGIDYAMELSHYISETGIHKLLGYVKFSERWQYTPDLNQLETIQHEL
;
A
#
# COMPACT_ATOMS: atom_id res chain seq x y z
N MET A 1 1.19 -6.37 11.35
CA MET A 1 2.42 -7.18 11.61
C MET A 1 3.66 -6.36 11.19
N ASN A 2 4.90 -6.81 11.39
CA ASN A 2 6.09 -6.11 10.85
C ASN A 2 6.60 -6.82 9.59
N TYR A 3 7.33 -6.11 8.72
CA TYR A 3 7.79 -6.65 7.43
C TYR A 3 8.67 -7.91 7.55
N TRP A 4 9.37 -8.13 8.67
CA TRP A 4 10.19 -9.33 8.86
C TRP A 4 9.33 -10.58 9.10
N LYS A 5 8.27 -10.44 9.89
CA LYS A 5 7.29 -11.51 10.09
C LYS A 5 6.59 -11.89 8.78
N HIS A 6 6.23 -10.90 7.95
CA HIS A 6 5.71 -11.17 6.60
C HIS A 6 6.73 -11.93 5.74
N ALA A 7 8.01 -11.55 5.80
CA ALA A 7 9.07 -12.22 5.06
C ALA A 7 9.26 -13.70 5.49
N LEU A 8 9.16 -14.00 6.79
CA LEU A 8 9.15 -15.37 7.30
C LEU A 8 7.95 -16.16 6.77
N LEU A 9 6.75 -15.57 6.80
CA LEU A 9 5.55 -16.21 6.26
C LEU A 9 5.67 -16.48 4.75
N SER A 10 6.22 -15.54 3.98
CA SER A 10 6.52 -15.73 2.56
C SER A 10 7.52 -16.86 2.34
N LYS A 11 8.56 -16.98 3.16
CA LYS A 11 9.48 -18.14 3.13
C LYS A 11 8.71 -19.46 3.33
N HIS A 12 7.79 -19.54 4.29
CA HIS A 12 6.99 -20.76 4.47
C HIS A 12 6.07 -21.06 3.28
N LYS A 13 5.45 -20.05 2.69
CA LYS A 13 4.52 -20.21 1.57
C LYS A 13 5.21 -20.49 0.24
N PHE A 14 6.36 -19.85 0.02
CA PHE A 14 7.01 -19.78 -1.30
C PHE A 14 8.38 -20.44 -1.36
N THR A 15 8.91 -20.95 -0.24
CA THR A 15 10.29 -21.48 -0.05
C THR A 15 11.36 -20.39 -0.12
N GLY A 16 12.65 -20.72 -0.24
CA GLY A 16 13.74 -19.75 -0.28
C GLY A 16 14.10 -19.17 1.08
N ALA A 17 14.73 -17.99 1.06
CA ALA A 17 15.08 -17.25 2.27
C ALA A 17 14.08 -16.12 2.53
N ALA A 18 13.85 -15.76 3.79
CA ALA A 18 12.98 -14.62 4.13
C ALA A 18 13.48 -13.31 3.48
N GLN A 19 14.80 -13.16 3.37
CA GLN A 19 15.47 -12.03 2.74
C GLN A 19 15.01 -11.81 1.28
N ASP A 20 14.64 -12.87 0.57
CA ASP A 20 14.18 -12.80 -0.82
C ASP A 20 12.92 -11.92 -0.95
N TYR A 21 12.05 -11.95 0.07
CA TYR A 21 10.74 -11.29 0.05
C TYR A 21 10.72 -9.94 0.78
N LEU A 22 11.79 -9.61 1.49
CA LEU A 22 11.84 -8.50 2.44
C LEU A 22 11.52 -7.14 1.81
N GLN A 23 12.01 -6.88 0.59
CA GLN A 23 11.84 -5.58 -0.06
C GLN A 23 10.41 -5.31 -0.48
N ILE A 24 9.67 -6.36 -0.89
CA ILE A 24 8.25 -6.25 -1.25
C ILE A 24 7.44 -5.88 0.00
N HIS A 25 7.67 -6.57 1.12
CA HIS A 25 6.96 -6.27 2.37
C HIS A 25 7.33 -4.90 2.94
N LYS A 26 8.60 -4.47 2.84
CA LYS A 26 9.02 -3.11 3.23
C LYS A 26 8.30 -2.04 2.41
N PHE A 27 8.10 -2.26 1.11
CA PHE A 27 7.39 -1.32 0.26
C PHE A 27 5.91 -1.22 0.64
N LEU A 28 5.21 -2.35 0.82
CA LEU A 28 3.81 -2.35 1.29
C LEU A 28 3.64 -1.70 2.67
N ASP A 29 4.63 -1.87 3.55
CA ASP A 29 4.65 -1.26 4.88
C ASP A 29 5.20 0.18 4.90
N SER A 30 5.62 0.76 3.77
CA SER A 30 6.24 2.09 3.71
C SER A 30 5.37 3.20 4.31
N SER A 31 4.05 3.03 4.28
CA SER A 31 3.08 3.94 4.91
C SER A 31 3.26 4.07 6.43
N LYS A 32 3.90 3.10 7.10
CA LYS A 32 4.23 3.17 8.53
C LYS A 32 5.14 4.34 8.90
N LEU A 33 5.92 4.87 7.95
CA LEU A 33 6.72 6.09 8.16
C LEU A 33 5.85 7.33 8.40
N PHE A 34 4.59 7.31 7.96
CA PHE A 34 3.66 8.43 8.02
C PHE A 34 2.51 8.21 9.00
N CYS A 35 2.14 6.95 9.23
CA CYS A 35 1.10 6.54 10.17
C CYS A 35 1.43 5.14 10.68
N PHE A 36 1.90 5.01 11.93
CA PHE A 36 2.32 3.70 12.47
C PHE A 36 1.16 2.84 13.02
N ASN A 37 -0.07 3.37 13.04
CA ASN A 37 -1.26 2.64 13.49
C ASN A 37 -1.92 1.88 12.32
N ILE A 38 -2.94 1.07 12.63
CA ILE A 38 -3.63 0.20 11.68
C ILE A 38 -4.15 0.89 10.41
N ARG A 39 -4.42 2.20 10.44
CA ARG A 39 -4.92 2.97 9.30
C ARG A 39 -3.92 3.03 8.15
N HIS A 40 -2.63 2.77 8.39
CA HIS A 40 -1.62 2.70 7.32
C HIS A 40 -1.98 1.70 6.22
N ARG A 41 -2.73 0.66 6.57
CA ARG A 41 -3.18 -0.40 5.66
C ARG A 41 -4.12 0.09 4.56
N ILE A 42 -4.85 1.18 4.81
CA ILE A 42 -5.72 1.83 3.81
C ILE A 42 -4.92 2.19 2.55
N LEU A 43 -3.64 2.55 2.71
CA LEU A 43 -2.84 3.14 1.66
C LEU A 43 -2.36 2.12 0.63
N LEU A 44 -1.72 1.02 1.07
CA LEU A 44 -1.12 0.02 0.16
C LEU A 44 -1.62 -1.41 0.36
N HIS A 45 -2.39 -1.73 1.41
CA HIS A 45 -2.95 -3.08 1.61
C HIS A 45 -4.25 -3.20 0.83
N ASN A 46 -4.14 -3.16 -0.50
CA ASN A 46 -5.24 -3.28 -1.45
C ASN A 46 -4.72 -3.58 -2.87
N THR A 47 -5.61 -3.83 -3.82
CA THR A 47 -5.24 -4.15 -5.20
C THR A 47 -4.42 -3.06 -5.93
N TYR A 48 -4.53 -1.79 -5.54
CA TYR A 48 -3.66 -0.73 -6.09
C TYR A 48 -2.23 -0.86 -5.55
N GLY A 49 -2.03 -1.13 -4.26
CA GLY A 49 -0.71 -1.40 -3.72
C GLY A 49 -0.05 -2.67 -4.30
N ILE A 50 -0.85 -3.70 -4.60
CA ILE A 50 -0.40 -4.92 -5.30
C ILE A 50 0.08 -4.60 -6.72
N ASP A 51 -0.68 -3.77 -7.45
CA ASP A 51 -0.30 -3.32 -8.79
C ASP A 51 1.01 -2.52 -8.75
N LEU A 52 1.16 -1.59 -7.81
CA LEU A 52 2.41 -0.85 -7.60
C LEU A 52 3.61 -1.74 -7.26
N CYS A 53 3.40 -2.82 -6.50
CA CYS A 53 4.47 -3.79 -6.24
C CYS A 53 4.95 -4.43 -7.54
N THR A 54 4.02 -4.84 -8.40
CA THR A 54 4.32 -5.49 -9.67
C THR A 54 5.05 -4.52 -10.62
N GLN A 55 4.60 -3.27 -10.68
CA GLN A 55 5.30 -2.22 -11.44
C GLN A 55 6.73 -1.97 -10.93
N ARG A 56 6.94 -2.01 -9.60
CA ARG A 56 8.23 -1.72 -8.97
C ARG A 56 9.23 -2.87 -9.04
N PHE A 57 8.78 -4.10 -8.79
CA PHE A 57 9.64 -5.26 -8.62
C PHE A 57 9.58 -6.24 -9.79
N GLY A 58 8.71 -5.99 -10.78
CA GLY A 58 8.44 -6.88 -11.90
C GLY A 58 7.36 -7.92 -11.60
N GLU A 59 7.00 -8.71 -12.61
CA GLU A 59 5.98 -9.76 -12.51
C GLU A 59 6.43 -10.94 -11.65
N LEU A 60 7.69 -11.35 -11.81
CA LEU A 60 8.28 -12.52 -11.19
C LEU A 60 9.50 -12.16 -10.35
N LEU A 61 9.59 -12.79 -9.18
CA LEU A 61 10.78 -12.84 -8.34
C LEU A 61 11.34 -14.26 -8.40
N THR A 62 12.62 -14.40 -8.72
CA THR A 62 13.36 -15.67 -8.57
C THR A 62 14.01 -15.68 -7.18
N ASN A 63 13.58 -16.61 -6.32
CA ASN A 63 14.10 -16.71 -4.96
C ASN A 63 15.44 -17.48 -4.89
N SER A 64 16.03 -17.59 -3.70
CA SER A 64 17.32 -18.28 -3.50
C SER A 64 17.31 -19.78 -3.83
N ASP A 65 16.11 -20.39 -3.90
CA ASP A 65 15.92 -21.79 -4.30
C ASP A 65 15.69 -21.93 -5.82
N ASN A 66 15.92 -20.88 -6.61
CA ASN A 66 15.65 -20.81 -8.06
C ASN A 66 14.18 -21.01 -8.43
N LYS A 67 13.24 -20.71 -7.53
CA LYS A 67 11.81 -20.77 -7.81
C LYS A 67 11.31 -19.40 -8.23
N ASN A 68 10.55 -19.36 -9.33
CA ASN A 68 9.85 -18.17 -9.77
C ASN A 68 8.52 -18.02 -9.02
N VAL A 69 8.34 -16.88 -8.37
CA VAL A 69 7.16 -16.54 -7.57
C VAL A 69 6.58 -15.25 -8.12
N LEU A 70 5.26 -15.17 -8.26
CA LEU A 70 4.59 -13.97 -8.70
C LEU A 70 4.63 -12.89 -7.60
N VAL A 71 5.12 -11.69 -7.92
CA VAL A 71 5.17 -10.56 -6.98
C VAL A 71 3.77 -10.19 -6.48
N ARG A 72 2.77 -10.26 -7.37
CA ARG A 72 1.35 -10.08 -7.03
C ARG A 72 0.86 -11.05 -5.95
N ASP A 73 1.33 -12.29 -5.95
CA ASP A 73 0.88 -13.31 -5.00
C ASP A 73 1.53 -13.07 -3.62
N ILE A 74 2.81 -12.69 -3.60
CA ILE A 74 3.51 -12.25 -2.37
C ILE A 74 2.80 -11.04 -1.74
N ALA A 75 2.44 -10.04 -2.56
CA ALA A 75 1.73 -8.86 -2.10
C ALA A 75 0.29 -9.16 -1.64
N ALA A 76 -0.39 -10.10 -2.29
CA ALA A 76 -1.71 -10.57 -1.87
C ALA A 76 -1.67 -11.30 -0.52
N GLU A 77 -0.68 -12.17 -0.29
CA GLU A 77 -0.46 -12.81 1.02
C GLU A 77 -0.20 -11.78 2.12
N HIS A 78 0.62 -10.77 1.85
CA HIS A 78 0.84 -9.68 2.80
C HIS A 78 -0.46 -8.99 3.23
N CYS A 79 -1.37 -8.72 2.27
CA CYS A 79 -2.68 -8.16 2.57
C CYS A 79 -3.51 -9.12 3.44
N LYS A 80 -3.61 -10.39 3.04
CA LYS A 80 -4.38 -11.42 3.76
C LYS A 80 -3.92 -11.58 5.21
N GLU A 81 -2.61 -11.63 5.43
CA GLU A 81 -2.00 -11.75 6.75
C GLU A 81 -2.36 -10.58 7.66
N ASP A 82 -2.45 -9.38 7.12
CA ASP A 82 -2.79 -8.18 7.89
C ASP A 82 -4.30 -7.91 7.98
N LEU A 83 -5.13 -8.53 7.13
CA LEU A 83 -6.56 -8.21 6.95
C LEU A 83 -7.47 -9.44 7.03
N MET A 84 -7.19 -10.39 7.93
CA MET A 84 -8.01 -11.60 8.17
C MET A 84 -8.33 -12.41 6.90
N GLY A 85 -7.34 -12.65 6.03
CA GLY A 85 -7.53 -13.40 4.80
C GLY A 85 -8.19 -12.61 3.66
N PHE A 86 -8.45 -11.31 3.84
CA PHE A 86 -9.08 -10.47 2.83
C PHE A 86 -8.05 -9.70 1.99
N VAL A 87 -8.30 -9.60 0.68
CA VAL A 87 -7.56 -8.72 -0.24
C VAL A 87 -8.51 -7.63 -0.73
N PRO A 88 -8.50 -6.42 -0.13
CA PRO A 88 -9.44 -5.37 -0.49
C PRO A 88 -9.05 -4.70 -1.80
N THR A 89 -10.06 -4.13 -2.46
CA THR A 89 -9.86 -3.13 -3.51
C THR A 89 -9.91 -1.72 -2.91
N LEU A 90 -9.59 -0.70 -3.69
CA LEU A 90 -9.81 0.69 -3.27
C LEU A 90 -11.29 0.96 -2.90
N ASN A 91 -12.25 0.38 -3.64
CA ASN A 91 -13.67 0.52 -3.32
C ASN A 91 -14.02 0.01 -1.91
N HIS A 92 -13.40 -1.08 -1.45
CA HIS A 92 -13.62 -1.60 -0.10
C HIS A 92 -13.15 -0.64 0.99
N TRP A 93 -12.07 0.12 0.75
CA TRP A 93 -11.55 1.10 1.70
C TRP A 93 -12.25 2.46 1.63
N PHE A 94 -12.65 2.90 0.44
CA PHE A 94 -13.00 4.30 0.18
C PHE A 94 -14.50 4.57 -0.03
N LYS A 95 -15.35 3.54 -0.14
CA LYS A 95 -16.80 3.69 -0.42
C LYS A 95 -17.57 4.50 0.64
N ASP A 96 -17.17 4.38 1.92
CA ASP A 96 -17.87 4.98 3.07
C ASP A 96 -17.05 6.12 3.71
N VAL A 97 -16.10 6.69 2.97
CA VAL A 97 -15.27 7.80 3.47
C VAL A 97 -16.08 9.08 3.49
N ASP A 98 -15.93 9.86 4.55
CA ASP A 98 -16.59 11.14 4.69
C ASP A 98 -16.11 12.13 3.60
N ASN A 99 -17.06 12.60 2.79
CA ASN A 99 -16.80 13.49 1.66
C ASN A 99 -16.20 14.85 2.08
N GLN A 100 -16.26 15.23 3.36
CA GLN A 100 -15.53 16.40 3.86
C GLN A 100 -14.03 16.32 3.61
N VAL A 101 -13.47 15.11 3.44
CA VAL A 101 -12.05 14.97 3.07
C VAL A 101 -11.70 15.66 1.75
N LEU A 102 -12.67 15.78 0.84
CA LEU A 102 -12.46 16.37 -0.49
C LEU A 102 -12.14 17.87 -0.41
N GLU A 103 -12.49 18.55 0.69
CA GLU A 103 -12.15 19.96 0.93
C GLU A 103 -10.64 20.17 1.10
N HIS A 104 -9.89 19.11 1.42
CA HIS A 104 -8.43 19.14 1.54
C HIS A 104 -7.70 18.94 0.21
N PHE A 105 -8.43 18.56 -0.85
CA PHE A 105 -7.85 18.27 -2.15
C PHE A 105 -7.90 19.49 -3.05
N ARG A 106 -6.71 19.99 -3.39
CA ARG A 106 -6.55 20.95 -4.48
C ARG A 106 -6.52 20.19 -5.79
N PRO A 107 -7.13 20.71 -6.87
CA PRO A 107 -6.95 20.12 -8.19
C PRO A 107 -5.47 20.04 -8.56
N ILE A 108 -4.99 18.84 -8.88
CA ILE A 108 -3.62 18.60 -9.34
C ILE A 108 -3.69 18.28 -10.83
N ASN A 109 -3.08 19.13 -11.66
CA ASN A 109 -3.05 18.95 -13.11
C ASN A 109 -1.63 19.17 -13.64
N PRO A 110 -0.74 18.18 -13.44
CA PRO A 110 0.63 18.25 -13.94
C PRO A 110 0.64 18.30 -15.46
N SER A 111 1.62 18.97 -16.05
CA SER A 111 1.79 18.95 -17.52
C SER A 111 2.28 17.58 -18.00
N ASP A 112 3.11 16.92 -17.19
CA ASP A 112 3.65 15.60 -17.49
C ASP A 112 2.58 14.51 -17.37
N ALA A 113 2.47 13.68 -18.40
CA ALA A 113 1.45 12.63 -18.49
C ALA A 113 1.66 11.52 -17.45
N ARG A 114 2.92 11.19 -17.12
CA ARG A 114 3.27 10.12 -16.18
C ARG A 114 2.92 10.54 -14.76
N LEU A 115 3.22 11.78 -14.37
CA LEU A 115 2.81 12.29 -13.06
C LEU A 115 1.28 12.42 -12.96
N LYS A 116 0.64 12.87 -14.03
CA LYS A 116 -0.83 12.97 -14.09
C LYS A 116 -1.50 11.62 -13.93
N GLU A 117 -1.03 10.60 -14.64
CA GLU A 117 -1.52 9.22 -14.52
C GLU A 117 -1.34 8.71 -13.09
N PHE A 118 -0.13 8.82 -12.53
CA PHE A 118 0.14 8.42 -11.15
C PHE A 118 -0.80 9.08 -10.12
N VAL A 119 -0.98 10.40 -10.22
CA VAL A 119 -1.82 11.15 -9.28
C VAL A 119 -3.29 10.74 -9.38
N LEU A 120 -3.79 10.48 -10.59
CA LEU A 120 -5.18 10.12 -10.84
C LEU A 120 -5.46 8.62 -10.69
N GLN A 121 -4.44 7.77 -10.68
CA GLN A 121 -4.60 6.31 -10.71
C GLN A 121 -5.54 5.76 -9.64
N PRO A 122 -5.49 6.17 -8.36
CA PRO A 122 -6.45 5.67 -7.36
C PRO A 122 -7.90 5.96 -7.75
N PHE A 123 -8.16 7.16 -8.29
CA PHE A 123 -9.49 7.53 -8.76
C PHE A 123 -9.89 6.74 -10.00
N LEU A 124 -8.99 6.59 -10.98
CA LEU A 124 -9.26 5.83 -12.21
C LEU A 124 -9.59 4.36 -11.92
N MET A 125 -8.93 3.75 -10.94
CA MET A 125 -9.18 2.37 -10.53
C MET A 125 -10.44 2.18 -9.69
N SER A 126 -10.87 3.20 -8.95
CA SER A 126 -11.98 3.07 -7.99
C SER A 126 -13.27 3.75 -8.42
N GLY A 127 -13.20 4.79 -9.24
CA GLY A 127 -14.29 5.74 -9.49
C GLY A 127 -14.58 6.68 -8.31
N LEU A 128 -13.81 6.60 -7.21
CA LEU A 128 -14.05 7.35 -5.98
C LEU A 128 -13.02 8.44 -5.78
N LYS A 129 -13.45 9.72 -5.77
CA LYS A 129 -12.55 10.85 -5.49
C LYS A 129 -11.88 10.76 -4.11
N THR A 130 -12.53 10.12 -3.15
CA THR A 130 -11.99 9.89 -1.81
C THR A 130 -10.73 8.99 -1.81
N SER A 131 -10.53 8.15 -2.84
CA SER A 131 -9.30 7.36 -2.98
C SER A 131 -8.05 8.21 -3.25
N LEU A 132 -8.24 9.47 -3.69
CA LEU A 132 -7.15 10.42 -3.90
C LEU A 132 -6.45 10.82 -2.61
N ILE A 133 -6.96 10.46 -1.41
CA ILE A 133 -6.22 10.55 -0.14
C ILE A 133 -4.78 9.99 -0.30
N ILE A 134 -4.61 8.91 -1.08
CA ILE A 134 -3.31 8.27 -1.26
C ILE A 134 -2.31 9.21 -1.95
N THR A 135 -2.69 9.79 -3.10
CA THR A 135 -1.78 10.60 -3.95
C THR A 135 -1.80 12.08 -3.61
N HIS A 136 -2.88 12.59 -3.01
CA HIS A 136 -3.04 13.99 -2.60
C HIS A 136 -2.62 14.20 -1.13
N SER A 137 -1.51 13.58 -0.74
CA SER A 137 -0.95 13.70 0.61
C SER A 137 0.58 13.67 0.60
N ASN A 138 1.18 13.96 1.74
CA ASN A 138 2.63 13.79 1.93
C ASN A 138 3.10 12.33 1.73
N PHE A 139 2.23 11.34 1.95
CA PHE A 139 2.51 9.96 1.56
C PHE A 139 2.53 9.80 0.03
N GLY A 140 1.62 10.45 -0.68
CA GLY A 140 1.61 10.48 -2.15
C GLY A 140 2.89 11.04 -2.75
N VAL A 141 3.48 12.08 -2.14
CA VAL A 141 4.80 12.62 -2.52
C VAL A 141 5.90 11.58 -2.33
N HIS A 142 5.90 10.88 -1.18
CA HIS A 142 6.86 9.80 -0.93
C HIS A 142 6.69 8.66 -1.93
N LEU A 143 5.46 8.27 -2.23
CA LEU A 143 5.16 7.21 -3.19
C LEU A 143 5.58 7.62 -4.61
N ALA A 144 5.38 8.89 -5.00
CA ALA A 144 5.88 9.41 -6.27
C ALA A 144 7.41 9.33 -6.36
N LYS A 145 8.13 9.63 -5.26
CA LYS A 145 9.58 9.46 -5.20
C LYS A 145 9.97 8.01 -5.43
N GLU A 146 9.30 7.08 -4.76
CA GLU A 146 9.59 5.65 -4.88
C GLU A 146 9.30 5.13 -6.30
N MET A 147 8.21 5.54 -6.93
CA MET A 147 7.75 4.98 -8.21
C MET A 147 8.30 5.72 -9.45
N LEU A 148 8.47 7.03 -9.36
CA LEU A 148 8.77 7.89 -10.51
C LEU A 148 10.12 8.59 -10.40
N GLY A 149 10.57 8.89 -9.17
CA GLY A 149 11.84 9.59 -8.89
C GLY A 149 11.66 10.94 -8.19
N ILE A 150 12.79 11.53 -7.78
CA ILE A 150 12.79 12.73 -6.92
C ILE A 150 12.19 13.96 -7.59
N ASP A 151 12.40 14.16 -8.89
CA ASP A 151 11.90 15.34 -9.60
C ASP A 151 10.37 15.37 -9.65
N TYR A 152 9.75 14.21 -9.91
CA TYR A 152 8.29 14.04 -9.85
C TYR A 152 7.74 14.25 -8.44
N ALA A 153 8.45 13.79 -7.41
CA ALA A 153 8.06 14.02 -6.03
C ALA A 153 8.13 15.50 -5.67
N MET A 154 9.18 16.20 -6.11
CA MET A 154 9.33 17.65 -5.92
C MET A 154 8.21 18.41 -6.64
N GLU A 155 7.94 18.08 -7.91
CA GLU A 155 6.82 18.67 -8.65
C GLU A 155 5.49 18.44 -7.92
N LEU A 156 5.18 17.19 -7.54
CA LEU A 156 3.95 16.86 -6.83
C LEU A 156 3.84 17.66 -5.53
N SER A 157 4.93 17.81 -4.78
CA SER A 157 4.92 18.49 -3.48
C SER A 157 4.45 19.94 -3.54
N HIS A 158 4.62 20.64 -4.68
CA HIS A 158 4.10 21.99 -4.88
C HIS A 158 2.56 22.07 -4.93
N TYR A 159 1.89 20.98 -5.25
CA TYR A 159 0.42 20.92 -5.31
C TYR A 159 -0.24 20.49 -4.00
N ILE A 160 0.51 19.82 -3.13
CA ILE A 160 -0.03 19.13 -1.95
C ILE A 160 -0.29 20.13 -0.83
N SER A 161 -1.43 19.96 -0.15
CA SER A 161 -1.78 20.77 1.01
C SER A 161 -0.94 20.37 2.24
N GLU A 162 -0.84 21.28 3.22
CA GLU A 162 -0.10 21.01 4.46
C GLU A 162 -0.76 19.93 5.35
N THR A 163 -1.98 19.48 5.01
CA THR A 163 -2.69 18.44 5.75
C THR A 163 -2.00 17.08 5.55
N GLY A 164 -1.25 16.65 6.56
CA GLY A 164 -0.59 15.34 6.54
C GLY A 164 -1.58 14.16 6.49
N ILE A 165 -1.12 13.05 5.91
CA ILE A 165 -1.93 11.84 5.70
C ILE A 165 -2.57 11.29 6.99
N HIS A 166 -1.90 11.42 8.14
CA HIS A 166 -2.44 10.98 9.42
C HIS A 166 -3.78 11.65 9.79
N LYS A 167 -4.01 12.91 9.35
CA LYS A 167 -5.29 13.62 9.52
C LYS A 167 -6.31 13.15 8.50
N LEU A 168 -5.92 13.03 7.23
CA LEU A 168 -6.80 12.59 6.14
C LEU A 168 -7.38 11.19 6.40
N LEU A 169 -6.57 10.27 6.94
CA LEU A 169 -7.01 8.93 7.33
C LEU A 169 -8.04 8.95 8.47
N GLY A 170 -8.24 10.07 9.17
CA GLY A 170 -9.28 10.25 10.17
C GLY A 170 -10.70 10.27 9.59
N TYR A 171 -10.85 10.62 8.31
CA TYR A 171 -12.14 10.62 7.60
C TYR A 171 -12.60 9.22 7.17
N VAL A 172 -11.72 8.21 7.28
CA VAL A 172 -12.04 6.81 6.97
C VAL A 172 -12.59 6.15 8.23
N LYS A 173 -13.84 5.67 8.20
CA LYS A 173 -14.40 4.87 9.31
C LYS A 173 -14.23 3.39 9.00
N PHE A 174 -13.77 2.64 10.00
CA PHE A 174 -13.80 1.20 9.91
C PHE A 174 -15.19 0.70 10.33
N SER A 175 -15.74 -0.21 9.54
CA SER A 175 -17.08 -0.78 9.67
C SER A 175 -17.06 -2.31 9.58
N GLU A 176 -15.99 -2.88 9.03
CA GLU A 176 -15.88 -4.30 8.74
C GLU A 176 -14.77 -4.96 9.58
N ARG A 177 -15.00 -6.20 10.02
CA ARG A 177 -14.07 -6.92 10.92
C ARG A 177 -12.66 -7.05 10.35
N TRP A 178 -12.53 -7.30 9.04
CA TRP A 178 -11.25 -7.49 8.35
C TRP A 178 -10.33 -6.27 8.42
N GLN A 179 -10.87 -5.07 8.71
CA GLN A 179 -10.09 -3.83 8.80
C GLN A 179 -9.28 -3.73 10.09
N TYR A 180 -9.63 -4.49 11.12
CA TYR A 180 -9.10 -4.31 12.48
C TYR A 180 -8.01 -5.30 12.88
N THR A 181 -8.00 -6.50 12.31
CA THR A 181 -7.26 -7.61 12.91
C THR A 181 -6.39 -8.32 11.87
N PRO A 182 -5.12 -8.61 12.17
CA PRO A 182 -4.34 -9.55 11.37
C PRO A 182 -4.88 -10.97 11.52
N ASP A 183 -4.57 -11.86 10.58
CA ASP A 183 -4.83 -13.29 10.72
C ASP A 183 -3.84 -13.90 11.72
N LEU A 184 -4.29 -14.06 12.98
CA LEU A 184 -3.45 -14.55 14.06
C LEU A 184 -3.00 -16.01 13.87
N ASN A 185 -3.76 -16.82 13.13
CA ASN A 185 -3.42 -18.23 12.89
C ASN A 185 -2.14 -18.34 12.04
N GLN A 186 -1.89 -17.38 11.15
CA GLN A 186 -0.66 -17.33 10.37
C GLN A 186 0.56 -17.13 11.27
N LEU A 187 0.44 -16.33 12.34
CA LEU A 187 1.56 -16.04 13.24
C LEU A 187 2.04 -17.26 14.02
N GLU A 188 1.16 -18.21 14.32
CA GLU A 188 1.52 -19.46 15.01
C GLU A 188 2.52 -20.28 14.19
N THR A 189 2.40 -20.23 12.85
CA THR A 189 3.27 -21.00 11.94
C THR A 189 4.74 -20.57 11.97
N ILE A 190 5.01 -19.34 12.43
CA ILE A 190 6.38 -18.76 12.48
C ILE A 190 6.89 -18.55 13.91
N GLN A 191 6.16 -19.02 14.93
CA GLN A 191 6.46 -18.70 16.33
C GLN A 191 7.87 -19.14 16.77
N HIS A 192 8.40 -20.21 16.17
CA HIS A 192 9.74 -20.74 16.45
C HIS A 192 10.87 -20.02 15.69
N GLU A 193 10.54 -19.13 14.75
CA GLU A 193 11.50 -18.38 13.92
C GLU A 193 11.62 -16.89 14.30
N LEU A 194 10.92 -16.48 15.39
CA LEU A 194 10.92 -15.12 15.94
C LEU A 194 11.93 -14.95 17.08
#